data_AF-A0A7J9Z1B5-F1
#
_entry.id   AF-A0A7J9Z1B5-F1
#
_cell.length_a   1.000
_cell.length_b   1.000
_cell.length_c   1.000
_cell.angle_alpha   90.00
_cell.angle_beta   90.00
_cell.angle_gamma   90.00
#
_symmetry.space_group_name_H-M   'P 1'
#
loop_
_entity.id
_entity.type
_entity.pdbx_description
1 polymer ?
#
loop_
_entity_poly.entity_id
_entity_poly.type
_entity_poly.pdbx_seq_one_letter_code
_entity_poly.pdbx_strand_id
1 'polypeptide(L)'
;IKKAYRTLARDNHPDRNPGDDAAEERFKEIQGAYDTLSDPEKRKQYDAGGGFDPRNFAGGFASDIGDVFSTFFGRGRGGPASDAVPGRDLRAEVSLSFDQAMHGAEVSVTVPKQAACGACGGSGARPGTHPLVCPRCEGRGVDLQSQGFFSISQPCPQCGGRGAVI
;
A
#
# COMPACT_ATOMS: atom_id res chain seq x y z
N ILE A 1 10.82 1.34 -29.22
CA ILE A 1 11.34 1.73 -27.88
C ILE A 1 12.12 0.58 -27.23
N LYS A 2 11.51 -0.58 -26.91
CA LYS A 2 12.21 -1.73 -26.30
C LYS A 2 13.48 -2.20 -27.05
N LYS A 3 13.46 -2.18 -28.39
CA LYS A 3 14.64 -2.48 -29.22
C LYS A 3 15.77 -1.45 -29.04
N ALA A 4 15.42 -0.15 -29.06
CA ALA A 4 16.38 0.94 -28.91
C ALA A 4 16.99 0.97 -27.49
N TYR A 5 16.17 0.77 -26.46
CA TYR A 5 16.62 0.61 -25.08
C TYR A 5 17.62 -0.53 -24.93
N ARG A 6 17.33 -1.71 -25.47
CA ARG A 6 18.24 -2.87 -25.40
C ARG A 6 19.58 -2.62 -26.08
N THR A 7 19.59 -1.91 -27.22
CA THR A 7 20.84 -1.54 -27.90
C THR A 7 21.64 -0.56 -27.04
N LEU A 8 21.02 0.56 -26.63
CA LEU A 8 21.69 1.62 -25.89
C LEU A 8 22.12 1.19 -24.48
N ALA A 9 21.32 0.39 -23.78
CA ALA A 9 21.66 -0.16 -22.47
C ALA A 9 22.82 -1.16 -22.53
N ARG A 10 22.93 -1.92 -23.62
CA ARG A 10 24.06 -2.85 -23.83
C ARG A 10 25.34 -2.11 -24.19
N ASP A 11 25.22 -1.01 -24.91
CA ASP A 11 26.37 -0.22 -25.37
C ASP A 11 26.91 0.69 -24.24
N ASN A 12 26.06 1.13 -23.30
CA ASN A 12 26.44 1.93 -22.13
C ASN A 12 26.43 1.12 -20.82
N HIS A 13 26.49 -0.22 -20.88
CA HIS A 13 26.45 -1.06 -19.67
C HIS A 13 27.74 -0.90 -18.84
N PRO A 14 27.67 -0.85 -17.50
CA PRO A 14 28.85 -0.74 -16.63
C PRO A 14 29.85 -1.89 -16.83
N ASP A 15 29.38 -3.12 -17.06
CA ASP A 15 30.27 -4.26 -17.37
C ASP A 15 31.07 -4.10 -18.68
N ARG A 16 30.59 -3.29 -19.64
CA ARG A 16 31.30 -3.05 -20.91
C ARG A 16 32.12 -1.77 -20.90
N ASN A 17 31.78 -0.83 -20.02
CA ASN A 17 32.47 0.45 -19.84
C ASN A 17 32.83 0.66 -18.36
N PRO A 18 33.69 -0.20 -17.78
CA PRO A 18 34.04 -0.09 -16.37
C PRO A 18 34.83 1.19 -16.10
N GLY A 19 34.34 2.01 -15.16
CA GLY A 19 35.00 3.26 -14.73
C GLY A 19 34.82 4.45 -15.69
N ASP A 20 33.87 4.37 -16.63
CA ASP A 20 33.50 5.50 -17.49
C ASP A 20 32.23 6.19 -16.96
N ASP A 21 32.43 7.30 -16.25
CA ASP A 21 31.36 8.11 -15.66
C ASP A 21 30.37 8.63 -16.73
N ALA A 22 30.83 8.89 -17.95
CA ALA A 22 29.98 9.39 -19.02
C ALA A 22 29.06 8.29 -19.58
N ALA A 23 29.53 7.04 -19.61
CA ALA A 23 28.70 5.88 -19.95
C ALA A 23 27.65 5.62 -18.85
N GLU A 24 28.01 5.81 -17.59
CA GLU A 24 27.10 5.68 -16.45
C GLU A 24 25.98 6.74 -16.48
N GLU A 25 26.33 8.02 -16.72
CA GLU A 25 25.33 9.09 -16.85
C GLU A 25 24.35 8.82 -18.00
N ARG A 26 24.88 8.44 -19.18
CA ARG A 26 24.04 8.07 -20.33
C ARG A 26 23.15 6.88 -20.01
N PHE A 27 23.67 5.89 -19.28
CA PHE A 27 22.87 4.73 -18.86
C PHE A 27 21.69 5.16 -17.97
N LYS A 28 21.92 6.07 -17.01
CA LYS A 28 20.86 6.63 -16.16
C LYS A 28 19.79 7.37 -16.98
N GLU A 29 20.20 8.17 -17.95
CA GLU A 29 19.26 8.86 -18.86
C GLU A 29 18.43 7.88 -19.71
N ILE A 30 19.07 6.83 -20.23
CA ILE A 30 18.41 5.79 -21.02
C ILE A 30 17.36 5.03 -20.18
N GLN A 31 17.64 4.76 -18.90
CA GLN A 31 16.69 4.15 -17.97
C GLN A 31 15.47 5.06 -17.74
N GLY A 32 15.70 6.33 -17.40
CA GLY A 32 14.60 7.28 -17.16
C GLY A 32 13.71 7.50 -18.39
N ALA A 33 14.30 7.52 -19.58
CA ALA A 33 13.55 7.59 -20.83
C ALA A 33 12.72 6.31 -21.06
N TYR A 34 13.26 5.13 -20.75
CA TYR A 34 12.54 3.87 -20.92
C TYR A 34 11.38 3.74 -19.92
N ASP A 35 11.55 4.15 -18.67
CA ASP A 35 10.50 4.10 -17.65
C ASP A 35 9.28 4.97 -17.99
N THR A 36 9.52 6.09 -18.70
CA THR A 36 8.48 7.00 -19.15
C THR A 36 7.82 6.51 -20.45
N LEU A 37 8.62 6.01 -21.40
CA LEU A 37 8.14 5.68 -22.74
C LEU A 37 7.69 4.22 -22.91
N SER A 38 8.02 3.33 -21.97
CA SER A 38 7.63 1.92 -22.02
C SER A 38 6.18 1.69 -21.58
N ASP A 39 5.66 2.53 -20.69
CA ASP A 39 4.28 2.49 -20.22
C ASP A 39 3.36 3.36 -21.12
N PRO A 40 2.26 2.80 -21.67
CA PRO A 40 1.35 3.54 -22.55
C PRO A 40 0.69 4.77 -21.91
N GLU A 41 0.48 4.76 -20.60
CA GLU A 41 -0.18 5.84 -19.86
C GLU A 41 0.83 6.96 -19.54
N LYS A 42 2.02 6.60 -19.05
CA LYS A 42 3.10 7.58 -18.83
C LYS A 42 3.53 8.26 -20.13
N ARG A 43 3.57 7.51 -21.23
CA ARG A 43 3.88 8.04 -22.55
C ARG A 43 2.84 9.06 -23.02
N LYS A 44 1.54 8.77 -22.83
CA LYS A 44 0.47 9.73 -23.18
C LYS A 44 0.58 11.03 -22.41
N GLN A 45 0.92 10.96 -21.11
CA GLN A 45 1.12 12.14 -20.27
C GLN A 45 2.31 12.97 -20.74
N TYR A 46 3.41 12.32 -21.11
CA TYR A 46 4.58 12.96 -21.73
C TYR A 46 4.23 13.60 -23.09
N ASP A 47 3.54 12.87 -23.97
CA ASP A 47 3.17 13.32 -25.31
C ASP A 47 2.11 14.45 -25.28
N ALA A 48 1.29 14.55 -24.23
CA ALA A 48 0.26 15.59 -24.07
C ALA A 48 0.79 16.96 -23.59
N GLY A 49 2.12 17.13 -23.45
CA GLY A 49 2.72 18.39 -23.02
C GLY A 49 2.54 18.69 -21.53
N GLY A 50 2.17 17.68 -20.73
CA GLY A 50 2.28 17.74 -19.28
C GLY A 50 3.76 17.90 -18.93
N GLY A 51 4.16 19.13 -18.60
CA GLY A 51 5.53 19.51 -18.37
C GLY A 51 6.27 18.50 -17.50
N PHE A 52 7.44 18.11 -17.99
CA PHE A 52 8.45 17.40 -17.20
C PHE A 52 8.83 18.30 -16.03
N ASP A 53 8.14 18.16 -14.89
CA ASP A 53 8.53 18.85 -13.66
C ASP A 53 9.70 18.04 -13.06
N PRO A 54 10.94 18.59 -13.02
CA PRO A 54 12.07 17.89 -12.43
C PRO A 54 11.87 17.60 -10.94
N ARG A 55 10.89 18.25 -10.28
CA ARG A 55 10.45 17.91 -8.91
C ARG A 55 9.65 16.60 -8.84
N ASN A 56 9.20 16.07 -9.98
CA ASN A 56 8.48 14.79 -10.08
C ASN A 56 9.38 13.61 -10.52
N PHE A 57 10.67 13.86 -10.79
CA PHE A 57 11.62 12.80 -11.20
C PHE A 57 13.03 12.92 -10.59
N ALA A 58 13.27 13.86 -9.66
CA ALA A 58 14.44 13.84 -8.79
C ALA A 58 14.25 12.84 -7.63
N GLY A 59 14.08 11.57 -7.96
CA GLY A 59 13.84 10.48 -6.99
C GLY A 59 14.77 9.29 -7.14
N GLY A 60 15.79 9.37 -7.99
CA GLY A 60 16.85 8.38 -8.02
C GLY A 60 17.89 8.68 -6.94
N PHE A 61 17.70 8.16 -5.72
CA PHE A 61 18.73 7.54 -4.85
C PHE A 61 18.56 7.65 -3.33
N ALA A 62 17.48 8.20 -2.77
CA ALA A 62 17.24 8.05 -1.33
C ALA A 62 15.80 8.37 -0.94
N SER A 63 15.15 7.41 -0.27
CA SER A 63 14.12 7.64 0.76
C SER A 63 12.62 7.63 0.42
N ASP A 64 12.16 7.67 -0.84
CA ASP A 64 10.71 7.83 -1.11
C ASP A 64 10.05 6.76 -2.00
N ILE A 65 10.57 5.52 -2.00
CA ILE A 65 9.95 4.41 -2.73
C ILE A 65 8.64 3.92 -2.06
N GLY A 66 8.42 4.21 -0.78
CA GLY A 66 7.22 3.77 -0.02
C GLY A 66 5.96 4.60 -0.29
N ASP A 67 6.08 5.93 -0.24
CA ASP A 67 4.92 6.86 -0.30
C ASP A 67 4.51 7.24 -1.73
N VAL A 68 5.43 7.12 -2.70
CA VAL A 68 5.10 7.32 -4.13
C VAL A 68 4.41 6.09 -4.70
N PHE A 69 4.74 4.87 -4.24
CA PHE A 69 4.08 3.65 -4.71
C PHE A 69 2.63 3.55 -4.19
N SER A 70 2.34 4.01 -2.97
CA SER A 70 0.97 4.02 -2.42
C SER A 70 0.07 5.04 -3.13
N THR A 71 0.61 6.19 -3.50
CA THR A 71 -0.15 7.26 -4.16
C THR A 71 -0.38 6.98 -5.65
N PHE A 72 0.56 6.31 -6.33
CA PHE A 72 0.44 5.98 -7.75
C PHE A 72 -0.31 4.67 -8.03
N PHE A 73 -0.19 3.65 -7.17
CA PHE A 73 -0.98 2.40 -7.28
C PHE A 73 -2.36 2.48 -6.62
N GLY A 74 -2.64 3.51 -5.80
CA GLY A 74 -3.94 3.70 -5.15
C GLY A 74 -5.01 4.41 -5.98
N ARG A 75 -4.69 4.93 -7.18
CA ARG A 75 -5.63 5.74 -7.99
C ARG A 75 -6.15 5.05 -9.26
N GLY A 76 -5.76 3.79 -9.49
CA GLY A 76 -6.24 2.98 -10.60
C GLY A 76 -7.33 1.98 -10.20
N ARG A 77 -8.59 2.37 -10.34
CA ARG A 77 -9.79 1.52 -10.55
C ARG A 77 -9.71 0.07 -10.00
N GLY A 78 -10.23 -0.16 -8.79
CA GLY A 78 -10.27 -1.53 -8.25
C GLY A 78 -11.10 -1.74 -6.98
N GLY A 79 -12.41 -1.47 -7.03
CA GLY A 79 -13.38 -1.93 -6.04
C GLY A 79 -13.21 -1.39 -4.61
N PRO A 80 -14.20 -1.57 -3.72
CA PRO A 80 -13.97 -1.36 -2.29
C PRO A 80 -12.82 -2.29 -1.88
N ALA A 81 -11.72 -1.72 -1.42
CA ALA A 81 -10.69 -2.48 -0.73
C ALA A 81 -11.41 -3.32 0.31
N SER A 82 -11.36 -4.63 0.17
CA SER A 82 -11.82 -5.51 1.23
C SER A 82 -10.86 -5.26 2.38
N ASP A 83 -11.27 -4.40 3.30
CA ASP A 83 -10.65 -4.17 4.61
C ASP A 83 -10.77 -5.45 5.44
N ALA A 84 -10.13 -6.52 4.97
CA ALA A 84 -9.85 -7.69 5.77
C ALA A 84 -8.72 -7.28 6.72
N VAL A 85 -9.07 -6.46 7.71
CA VAL A 85 -8.21 -6.18 8.84
C VAL A 85 -7.83 -7.54 9.44
N PRO A 86 -6.53 -7.80 9.67
CA PRO A 86 -6.09 -9.03 10.31
C PRO A 86 -6.92 -9.28 11.58
N GLY A 87 -7.40 -10.51 11.73
CA GLY A 87 -8.10 -10.91 12.93
C GLY A 87 -7.20 -10.74 14.16
N ARG A 88 -7.80 -10.40 15.30
CA ARG A 88 -7.06 -10.30 16.56
C ARG A 88 -6.57 -11.67 17.03
N ASP A 89 -5.38 -11.72 17.62
CA ASP A 89 -4.88 -12.93 18.27
C ASP A 89 -5.72 -13.28 19.50
N LEU A 90 -5.97 -14.57 19.71
CA LEU A 90 -6.64 -15.10 20.89
C LEU A 90 -5.65 -15.93 21.70
N ARG A 91 -5.58 -15.65 23.01
CA ARG A 91 -4.80 -16.44 23.96
C ARG A 91 -5.76 -17.14 24.92
N ALA A 92 -5.55 -18.43 25.13
CA ALA A 92 -6.28 -19.24 26.09
C ALA A 92 -5.27 -19.94 26.99
N GLU A 93 -5.51 -19.87 28.30
CA GLU A 93 -4.71 -20.57 29.30
C GLU A 93 -5.42 -21.86 29.68
N VAL A 94 -4.69 -22.98 29.69
CA VAL A 94 -5.22 -24.30 30.03
C VAL A 94 -4.39 -24.85 31.18
N SER A 95 -5.07 -25.16 32.29
CA SER A 95 -4.43 -25.81 33.44
C SER A 95 -4.54 -27.32 33.29
N LEU A 96 -3.39 -28.00 33.22
CA LEU A 96 -3.30 -29.46 33.19
C LEU A 96 -2.88 -30.00 34.55
N SER A 97 -3.44 -31.13 34.96
CA SER A 97 -2.88 -31.88 36.09
C SER A 97 -1.57 -32.56 35.67
N PHE A 98 -0.71 -32.86 36.65
CA PHE A 98 0.55 -33.56 36.39
C PHE A 98 0.34 -34.90 35.68
N ASP A 99 -0.68 -35.65 36.09
CA ASP A 99 -1.02 -36.95 35.50
C ASP A 99 -1.48 -36.82 34.03
N GLN A 100 -2.26 -35.78 33.72
CA GLN A 100 -2.69 -35.46 32.36
C GLN A 100 -1.53 -35.05 31.45
N ALA A 101 -0.53 -34.32 31.99
CA ALA A 101 0.66 -33.94 31.25
C ALA A 101 1.55 -35.15 30.93
N MET A 102 1.62 -36.14 31.83
CA MET A 102 2.46 -37.34 31.66
C MET A 102 1.87 -38.36 30.68
N HIS A 103 0.54 -38.55 30.69
CA HIS A 103 -0.13 -39.55 29.83
C HIS A 103 -0.67 -38.96 28.51
N GLY A 104 -0.65 -37.64 28.36
CA GLY A 104 -1.33 -36.93 27.29
C GLY A 104 -2.82 -36.76 27.58
N ALA A 105 -3.37 -35.58 27.29
CA ALA A 105 -4.77 -35.27 27.53
C ALA A 105 -5.37 -34.44 26.39
N GLU A 106 -6.61 -34.74 26.01
CA GLU A 106 -7.42 -33.88 25.15
C GLU A 106 -8.17 -32.87 26.03
N VAL A 107 -7.93 -31.58 25.82
CA VAL A 107 -8.61 -30.51 26.58
C VAL A 107 -9.40 -29.62 25.63
N SER A 108 -10.70 -29.48 25.92
CA SER A 108 -11.60 -28.59 25.20
C SER A 108 -11.37 -27.14 25.60
N VAL A 109 -10.97 -26.30 24.65
CA VAL A 109 -10.80 -24.85 24.85
C VAL A 109 -12.00 -24.12 24.28
N THR A 110 -12.72 -23.36 25.12
CA THR A 110 -13.85 -22.53 24.68
C THR A 110 -13.33 -21.18 24.18
N VAL A 111 -13.45 -20.94 22.88
CA VAL A 111 -12.97 -19.70 22.25
C VAL A 111 -14.15 -18.79 21.89
N PRO A 112 -14.17 -17.52 22.35
CA PRO A 112 -15.24 -16.59 21.99
C PRO A 112 -15.13 -16.19 20.51
N LYS A 113 -16.14 -16.56 19.71
CA LYS A 113 -16.24 -16.18 18.29
C LYS A 113 -17.02 -14.88 18.12
N GLN A 114 -16.48 -13.94 17.36
CA GLN A 114 -17.28 -12.80 16.89
C GLN A 114 -18.23 -13.26 15.79
N ALA A 115 -19.51 -12.91 15.91
CA ALA A 115 -20.53 -13.19 14.91
C ALA A 115 -21.08 -11.87 14.37
N ALA A 116 -21.57 -11.90 13.12
CA ALA A 116 -22.28 -10.77 12.55
C ALA A 116 -23.54 -10.49 13.39
N CYS A 117 -23.77 -9.21 13.71
CA CYS A 117 -24.95 -8.83 14.46
C CYS A 117 -26.22 -9.15 13.66
N GLY A 118 -27.17 -9.87 14.25
CA GLY A 118 -28.40 -10.27 13.56
C GLY A 118 -29.30 -9.09 13.16
N ALA A 119 -29.20 -7.95 13.84
CA ALA A 119 -29.98 -6.76 13.50
C ALA A 119 -29.34 -5.97 12.36
N CYS A 120 -28.05 -5.63 12.44
CA CYS A 120 -27.39 -4.78 11.45
C CYS A 120 -26.58 -5.54 10.38
N GLY A 121 -26.46 -6.86 10.48
CA GLY A 121 -25.65 -7.68 9.57
C GLY A 121 -24.16 -7.36 9.60
N GLY A 122 -23.68 -6.63 10.62
CA GLY A 122 -22.30 -6.13 10.67
C GLY A 122 -22.08 -4.76 10.00
N SER A 123 -23.12 -4.13 9.43
CA SER A 123 -23.03 -2.77 8.88
C SER A 123 -22.87 -1.68 9.95
N GLY A 124 -23.18 -2.02 11.21
CA GLY A 124 -23.22 -1.09 12.33
C GLY A 124 -24.42 -0.14 12.34
N ALA A 125 -25.13 0.03 11.21
CA ALA A 125 -26.34 0.85 11.12
C ALA A 125 -27.61 0.06 11.49
N ARG A 126 -28.63 0.74 12.02
CA ARG A 126 -29.94 0.11 12.23
C ARG A 126 -30.57 -0.26 10.88
N PRO A 127 -31.37 -1.34 10.80
CA PRO A 127 -32.16 -1.64 9.61
C PRO A 127 -32.97 -0.43 9.15
N GLY A 128 -32.76 -0.01 7.90
CA GLY A 128 -33.43 1.16 7.31
C GLY A 128 -32.66 2.49 7.43
N THR A 129 -31.52 2.53 8.13
CA THR A 129 -30.60 3.66 8.07
C THR A 129 -29.33 3.29 7.32
N HIS A 130 -28.65 4.30 6.76
CA HIS A 130 -27.42 4.12 6.00
C HIS A 130 -26.25 4.77 6.73
N PRO A 131 -25.06 4.13 6.78
CA PRO A 131 -23.86 4.75 7.32
C PRO A 131 -23.54 6.04 6.55
N LEU A 132 -23.29 7.13 7.27
CA LEU A 132 -22.87 8.39 6.66
C LEU A 132 -21.36 8.38 6.47
N VAL A 133 -20.89 8.85 5.33
CA VAL A 133 -19.45 9.00 5.07
C VAL A 133 -18.87 9.94 6.11
N CYS A 134 -17.75 9.55 6.74
CA CYS A 134 -17.12 10.36 7.75
C CYS A 134 -16.61 11.68 7.13
N PRO A 135 -17.09 12.86 7.57
CA PRO A 135 -16.70 14.14 6.98
C PRO A 135 -15.24 14.51 7.24
N ARG A 136 -14.60 13.93 8.27
CA ARG A 136 -13.20 14.23 8.61
C ARG A 136 -12.20 13.51 7.70
N CYS A 137 -12.40 12.22 7.45
CA CYS A 137 -11.51 11.43 6.59
C CYS A 137 -12.06 11.22 5.18
N GLU A 138 -13.27 11.73 4.88
CA GLU A 138 -13.95 11.60 3.58
C GLU A 138 -14.08 10.15 3.13
N GLY A 139 -14.32 9.22 4.06
CA GLY A 139 -14.40 7.79 3.76
C GLY A 139 -13.07 7.05 3.78
N ARG A 140 -11.92 7.74 3.89
CA ARG A 140 -10.58 7.10 3.89
C ARG A 140 -10.27 6.28 5.13
N GLY A 141 -10.97 6.50 6.25
CA GLY A 141 -10.73 5.79 7.52
C GLY A 141 -9.46 6.22 8.26
N VAL A 142 -8.51 6.89 7.61
CA VAL A 142 -7.23 7.35 8.18
C VAL A 142 -7.08 8.88 8.10
N ASP A 143 -6.32 9.43 9.03
CA ASP A 143 -5.87 10.83 9.08
C ASP A 143 -4.35 10.83 8.79
N LEU A 144 -3.91 11.60 7.79
CA LEU A 144 -2.49 11.74 7.46
C LEU A 144 -1.94 12.94 8.22
N GLN A 145 -1.09 12.69 9.22
CA GLN A 145 -0.31 13.74 9.85
C GLN A 145 1.03 13.86 9.15
N SER A 146 1.22 14.91 8.36
CA SER A 146 2.52 15.27 7.80
C SER A 146 3.25 16.24 8.74
N GLN A 147 4.41 15.82 9.26
CA GLN A 147 5.35 16.71 9.92
C GLN A 147 6.66 16.69 9.12
N GLY A 148 6.86 17.74 8.32
CA GLY A 148 8.01 17.84 7.43
C GLY A 148 8.01 16.76 6.36
N PHE A 149 9.07 15.95 6.33
CA PHE A 149 9.32 14.90 5.34
C PHE A 149 8.76 13.52 5.75
N PHE A 150 8.11 13.40 6.91
CA PHE A 150 7.46 12.17 7.34
C PHE A 150 5.94 12.35 7.38
N SER A 151 5.22 11.40 6.77
CA SER A 151 3.78 11.27 6.89
C SER A 151 3.46 10.06 7.78
N ILE A 152 2.64 10.25 8.81
CA ILE A 152 2.17 9.18 9.68
C ILE A 152 0.67 9.04 9.47
N SER A 153 0.23 7.88 8.98
CA SER A 153 -1.19 7.54 8.90
C SER A 153 -1.66 7.02 10.26
N GLN A 154 -2.62 7.70 10.88
CA GLN A 154 -3.30 7.23 12.08
C GLN A 154 -4.78 6.93 11.76
N PRO A 155 -5.43 5.99 12.47
CA PRO A 155 -6.87 5.79 12.34
C PRO A 155 -7.62 7.09 12.65
N CYS A 156 -8.58 7.46 11.82
CA CYS A 156 -9.35 8.68 12.00
C CYS A 156 -10.07 8.65 13.37
N PRO A 157 -9.91 9.68 14.24
CA PRO A 157 -10.51 9.67 15.58
C PRO A 157 -12.04 9.66 15.57
N GLN A 158 -12.66 10.14 14.49
CA GLN A 158 -14.11 10.28 14.39
C GLN A 158 -14.80 8.98 13.97
N CYS A 159 -14.21 8.19 13.06
CA CYS A 159 -14.80 6.93 12.60
C CYS A 159 -14.05 5.68 13.09
N GLY A 160 -12.91 5.85 13.77
CA GLY A 160 -12.10 4.76 14.31
C GLY A 160 -11.56 3.81 13.24
N GLY A 161 -11.26 4.32 12.03
CA GLY A 161 -10.81 3.48 10.91
C GLY A 161 -11.90 3.05 9.94
N ARG A 162 -13.19 3.18 10.30
CA ARG A 162 -14.29 2.59 9.49
C ARG A 162 -14.66 3.36 8.23
N GLY A 163 -14.17 4.59 8.05
CA GLY A 163 -14.56 5.47 6.94
C GLY A 163 -16.01 6.00 7.01
N ALA A 164 -16.88 5.38 7.81
CA ALA A 164 -18.26 5.78 8.03
C ALA A 164 -18.55 6.04 9.52
N VAL A 165 -19.52 6.92 9.76
CA VAL A 165 -20.12 7.23 11.07
C VAL A 165 -21.58 6.81 11.05
N ILE A 166 -22.05 6.26 12.17
CA ILE A 166 -23.41 5.75 12.37
C ILE A 166 -24.05 6.58 13.48
#